data_AF-A0A2T6FET1-F1
#
_entry.id   AF-A0A2T6FET1-F1
#
_cell.length_a   1.000
_cell.length_b   1.000
_cell.length_c   1.000
_cell.angle_alpha   90.00
_cell.angle_beta   90.00
_cell.angle_gamma   90.00
#
_symmetry.space_group_name_H-M   'P 1'
#
loop_
_entity.id
_entity.type
_entity.pdbx_description
1 polymer ?
#
loop_
_entity_poly.entity_id
_entity_poly.type
_entity_poly.pdbx_seq_one_letter_code
_entity_poly.pdbx_strand_id
1 'polypeptide(L)'
;MLVIIDTEKSTPLTGCECVAATFNNISEFSNRELPRNFPKEFTDQVMNAEYQAYYKAHYQAARKGFLDSDWSASVKDFSEYLTTTNLNLPEKELLIQRMEMHKQIGNNQHYLGNGLTENKIAKSHNSFGAVETHNFERSSTDLQKLKQNGAIKIIDL
;
A
#
# COMPACT_ATOMS: atom_id res chain seq x y z
N MET A 1 -8.35 1.58 25.66
CA MET A 1 -8.58 2.86 24.96
C MET A 1 -9.01 2.57 23.53
N LEU A 2 -10.23 2.96 23.17
CA LEU A 2 -10.78 2.90 21.81
C LEU A 2 -11.01 4.35 21.33
N VAL A 3 -10.59 4.67 20.10
CA VAL A 3 -10.84 5.98 19.48
C VAL A 3 -11.83 5.77 18.32
N ILE A 4 -12.95 6.47 18.38
CA ILE A 4 -13.94 6.52 17.30
C ILE A 4 -13.76 7.83 16.56
N ILE A 5 -13.61 7.78 15.23
CA ILE A 5 -13.40 8.94 14.37
C ILE A 5 -14.65 9.17 13.53
N ASP A 6 -15.18 10.38 13.60
CA ASP A 6 -16.25 10.87 12.71
C ASP A 6 -15.58 11.40 11.43
N THR A 7 -15.61 10.60 10.37
CA THR A 7 -14.90 10.90 9.13
C THR A 7 -15.39 12.16 8.44
N GLU A 8 -16.70 12.46 8.54
CA GLU A 8 -17.27 13.67 7.94
C GLU A 8 -16.70 14.95 8.59
N LYS A 9 -16.53 14.93 9.92
CA LYS A 9 -15.95 16.05 10.66
C LYS A 9 -14.42 16.07 10.62
N SER A 10 -13.78 14.91 10.54
CA SER A 10 -12.31 14.83 10.53
C SER A 10 -11.72 15.18 9.17
N THR A 11 -12.38 14.83 8.06
CA THR A 11 -11.89 15.10 6.69
C THR A 11 -11.52 16.57 6.44
N PRO A 12 -12.32 17.60 6.76
CA PRO A 12 -11.90 18.99 6.56
C PRO A 12 -10.73 19.42 7.45
N LEU A 13 -10.47 18.72 8.57
CA LEU A 13 -9.40 19.04 9.51
C LEU A 13 -8.06 18.38 9.13
N THR A 14 -8.13 17.16 8.61
CA THR A 14 -6.99 16.28 8.31
C THR A 14 -6.68 16.19 6.83
N GLY A 15 -7.61 16.64 5.98
CA GLY A 15 -7.63 16.30 4.56
C GLY A 15 -7.72 14.80 4.32
N CYS A 16 -8.25 14.03 5.28
CA CYS A 16 -8.28 12.57 5.21
C CYS A 16 -9.15 12.09 4.05
N GLU A 17 -8.58 11.21 3.25
CA GLU A 17 -9.25 10.50 2.17
C GLU A 17 -9.13 8.99 2.41
N CYS A 18 -10.26 8.31 2.33
CA CYS A 18 -10.36 6.86 2.47
C CYS A 18 -10.95 6.29 1.19
N VAL A 19 -10.21 5.39 0.55
CA VAL A 19 -10.65 4.71 -0.68
C VAL A 19 -10.53 3.20 -0.52
N ALA A 20 -11.39 2.45 -1.22
CA ALA A 20 -11.18 1.01 -1.35
C ALA A 20 -9.84 0.76 -2.05
N ALA A 21 -9.05 -0.19 -1.55
CA ALA A 21 -7.72 -0.47 -2.09
C ALA A 21 -7.80 -1.31 -3.39
N THR A 22 -8.39 -0.71 -4.43
CA THR A 22 -8.42 -1.28 -5.79
C THR A 22 -7.25 -0.75 -6.60
N PHE A 23 -6.84 -1.50 -7.64
CA PHE A 23 -5.79 -1.02 -8.55
C PHE A 23 -6.08 0.37 -9.12
N ASN A 24 -7.32 0.61 -9.54
CA ASN A 24 -7.74 1.91 -10.07
C ASN A 24 -7.64 3.01 -9.01
N ASN A 25 -8.25 2.81 -7.84
CA ASN A 25 -8.27 3.85 -6.80
C ASN A 25 -6.86 4.21 -6.32
N ILE A 26 -5.99 3.21 -6.12
CA ILE A 26 -4.62 3.44 -5.67
C ILE A 26 -3.76 4.07 -6.78
N SER A 27 -4.02 3.75 -8.06
CA SER A 27 -3.36 4.42 -9.19
C SER A 27 -3.76 5.90 -9.26
N GLU A 28 -5.05 6.19 -9.26
CA GLU A 28 -5.58 7.56 -9.30
C GLU A 28 -5.06 8.39 -8.13
N PHE A 29 -5.09 7.82 -6.92
CA PHE A 29 -4.53 8.43 -5.73
C PHE A 29 -3.03 8.74 -5.90
N SER A 30 -2.24 7.75 -6.32
CA SER A 30 -0.78 7.90 -6.43
C SER A 30 -0.39 8.91 -7.50
N ASN A 31 -1.12 8.94 -8.62
CA ASN A 31 -0.91 9.91 -9.69
C ASN A 31 -1.25 11.33 -9.27
N ARG A 32 -2.26 11.51 -8.40
CA ARG A 32 -2.69 12.82 -7.93
C ARG A 32 -1.82 13.36 -6.79
N GLU A 33 -1.57 12.54 -5.78
CA GLU A 33 -0.87 12.98 -4.56
C GLU A 33 0.65 12.82 -4.65
N LEU A 34 1.14 11.86 -5.45
CA LEU A 34 2.57 11.54 -5.59
C LEU A 34 3.04 11.49 -7.07
N PRO A 35 2.63 12.44 -7.95
CA PRO A 35 2.88 12.36 -9.41
C PRO A 35 4.36 12.27 -9.80
N ARG A 36 5.25 12.84 -8.98
CA ARG A 36 6.70 12.80 -9.24
C ARG A 36 7.30 11.42 -9.01
N ASN A 37 6.75 10.68 -8.05
CA ASN A 37 7.22 9.34 -7.69
C ASN A 37 6.51 8.26 -8.51
N PHE A 38 5.19 8.43 -8.71
CA PHE A 38 4.31 7.45 -9.33
C PHE A 38 3.44 8.12 -10.41
N PRO A 39 4.05 8.51 -11.55
CA PRO A 39 3.30 9.08 -12.67
C PRO A 39 2.37 8.05 -13.32
N LYS A 40 1.42 8.53 -14.12
CA LYS A 40 0.36 7.68 -14.71
C LYS A 40 0.95 6.57 -15.57
N GLU A 41 1.96 6.89 -16.37
CA GLU A 41 2.62 5.95 -17.27
C GLU A 41 3.24 4.77 -16.50
N PHE A 42 3.69 5.00 -15.27
CA PHE A 42 4.18 3.94 -14.39
C PHE A 42 3.04 3.12 -13.79
N THR A 43 2.03 3.78 -13.21
CA THR A 43 0.91 3.05 -12.57
C THR A 43 0.11 2.23 -13.57
N ASP A 44 -0.06 2.71 -14.80
CA ASP A 44 -0.73 1.97 -15.88
C ASP A 44 -0.04 0.62 -16.17
N GLN A 45 1.29 0.55 -15.99
CA GLN A 45 2.06 -0.68 -16.20
C GLN A 45 2.00 -1.64 -15.00
N VAL A 46 2.03 -1.10 -13.78
CA VAL A 46 2.29 -1.93 -12.58
C VAL A 46 1.08 -2.20 -11.69
N MET A 47 0.00 -1.42 -11.86
CA MET A 47 -1.22 -1.54 -11.03
C MET A 47 -2.25 -2.42 -11.72
N ASN A 48 -1.90 -3.69 -11.89
CA ASN A 48 -2.79 -4.71 -12.41
C ASN A 48 -2.43 -6.08 -11.83
N ALA A 49 -3.33 -7.06 -11.99
CA ALA A 49 -3.18 -8.38 -11.39
C ALA A 49 -1.96 -9.16 -11.92
N GLU A 50 -1.64 -9.02 -13.21
CA GLU A 50 -0.51 -9.69 -13.84
C GLU A 50 0.82 -9.19 -13.26
N TYR A 51 1.01 -7.87 -13.22
CA TYR A 51 2.23 -7.28 -12.68
C TYR A 51 2.34 -7.50 -11.17
N GLN A 52 1.22 -7.49 -10.44
CA GLN A 52 1.22 -7.82 -9.01
C GLN A 52 1.69 -9.26 -8.75
N ALA A 53 1.28 -10.23 -9.58
CA ALA A 53 1.77 -11.60 -9.48
C ALA A 53 3.26 -11.71 -9.81
N TYR A 54 3.71 -11.00 -10.85
CA TYR A 54 5.12 -10.90 -11.23
C TYR A 54 5.97 -10.31 -10.10
N TYR A 55 5.56 -9.17 -9.55
CA TYR A 55 6.21 -8.53 -8.41
C TYR A 55 6.25 -9.45 -7.18
N LYS A 56 5.14 -10.11 -6.83
CA LYS A 56 5.07 -11.06 -5.71
C LYS A 56 6.09 -12.19 -5.85
N ALA A 57 6.28 -12.74 -7.06
CA ALA A 57 7.26 -13.79 -7.32
C ALA A 57 8.69 -13.30 -7.07
N HIS A 58 9.05 -12.10 -7.55
CA HIS A 58 10.35 -11.49 -7.31
C HIS A 58 10.57 -11.16 -5.83
N TYR A 59 9.56 -10.63 -5.15
CA TYR A 59 9.61 -10.37 -3.71
C TYR A 59 9.89 -11.65 -2.91
N GLN A 60 9.17 -12.74 -3.22
CA GLN A 60 9.37 -14.04 -2.57
C GLN A 60 10.74 -14.66 -2.87
N ALA A 61 11.30 -14.45 -4.06
CA ALA A 61 12.65 -14.88 -4.38
C ALA A 61 13.69 -14.08 -3.57
N ALA A 62 13.53 -12.75 -3.46
CA ALA A 62 14.39 -11.90 -2.66
C ALA A 62 14.38 -12.28 -1.16
N ARG A 63 13.25 -12.76 -0.63
CA ARG A 63 13.12 -13.26 0.75
C ARG A 63 14.02 -14.45 1.09
N LYS A 64 14.59 -15.14 0.09
CA LYS A 64 15.47 -16.31 0.31
C LYS A 64 16.92 -15.93 0.66
N GLY A 65 17.23 -14.65 0.88
CA GLY A 65 18.58 -14.24 1.29
C GLY A 65 18.86 -12.74 1.28
N PHE A 66 17.99 -11.91 0.70
CA PHE A 66 18.19 -10.46 0.61
C PHE A 66 17.25 -9.69 1.55
N LEU A 67 15.96 -10.02 1.53
CA LEU A 67 14.97 -9.38 2.41
C LEU A 67 14.86 -10.14 3.74
N ASP A 68 15.01 -9.40 4.84
CA ASP A 68 15.10 -9.88 6.21
C ASP A 68 13.75 -10.33 6.82
N SER A 69 12.64 -9.68 6.46
CA SER A 69 11.30 -10.05 6.95
C SER A 69 10.21 -10.03 5.86
N ASP A 70 9.05 -10.65 6.15
CA ASP A 70 7.87 -10.65 5.26
C ASP A 70 7.26 -9.26 5.09
N TRP A 71 7.71 -8.31 5.90
CA TRP A 71 7.29 -6.92 5.90
C TRP A 71 8.41 -5.99 5.46
N SER A 72 9.51 -6.54 4.94
CA SER A 72 10.65 -5.74 4.51
C SER A 72 10.24 -4.85 3.34
N ALA A 73 10.46 -3.55 3.51
CA ALA A 73 10.28 -2.54 2.48
C ALA A 73 11.63 -1.95 2.03
N SER A 74 12.73 -2.70 2.21
CA SER A 74 14.07 -2.27 1.82
C SER A 74 14.26 -2.31 0.30
N VAL A 75 14.18 -1.13 -0.32
CA VAL A 75 14.40 -0.97 -1.77
C VAL A 75 15.84 -1.29 -2.14
N LYS A 76 16.80 -1.00 -1.25
CA LYS A 76 18.22 -1.28 -1.46
C LYS A 76 18.46 -2.79 -1.59
N ASP A 77 17.98 -3.57 -0.63
CA ASP A 77 18.24 -5.02 -0.60
C ASP A 77 17.47 -5.74 -1.72
N PHE A 78 16.28 -5.23 -2.06
CA PHE A 78 15.54 -5.70 -3.24
C PHE A 78 16.27 -5.39 -4.55
N SER A 79 16.88 -4.20 -4.68
CA SER A 79 17.72 -3.85 -5.82
C SER A 79 18.95 -4.75 -5.93
N GLU A 80 19.59 -5.05 -4.80
CA GLU A 80 20.70 -6.00 -4.74
C GLU A 80 20.30 -7.39 -5.25
N TYR A 81 19.15 -7.91 -4.82
CA TYR A 81 18.56 -9.13 -5.39
C TYR A 81 18.43 -9.06 -6.91
N LEU A 82 17.89 -7.96 -7.45
CA LEU A 82 17.68 -7.82 -8.89
C LEU A 82 18.98 -7.85 -9.70
N THR A 83 20.12 -7.47 -9.12
CA THR A 83 21.44 -7.61 -9.78
C THR A 83 21.79 -9.06 -10.08
N THR A 84 21.26 -10.02 -9.32
CA THR A 84 21.50 -11.47 -9.50
C THR A 84 20.60 -12.11 -10.55
N THR A 85 19.61 -11.39 -11.06
CA THR A 85 18.66 -11.87 -12.07
C THR A 85 19.13 -11.54 -13.49
N ASN A 86 18.66 -12.33 -14.47
CA ASN A 86 18.90 -12.13 -15.89
C ASN A 86 17.93 -11.12 -16.55
N LEU A 87 17.11 -10.40 -15.76
CA LEU A 87 16.21 -9.37 -16.26
C LEU A 87 16.97 -8.24 -16.96
N ASN A 88 16.31 -7.60 -17.91
CA ASN A 88 16.88 -6.41 -18.54
C ASN A 88 16.78 -5.19 -17.61
N LEU A 89 17.48 -4.11 -17.94
CA LEU A 89 17.53 -2.92 -17.10
C LEU A 89 16.14 -2.26 -16.91
N PRO A 90 15.32 -2.04 -17.96
CA PRO A 90 13.96 -1.52 -17.80
C PRO A 90 13.07 -2.34 -16.84
N GLU A 91 13.11 -3.66 -16.91
CA GLU A 91 12.35 -4.54 -16.00
C GLU A 91 12.81 -4.39 -14.54
N LYS A 92 14.13 -4.28 -14.33
CA LYS A 92 14.70 -4.05 -12.99
C LYS A 92 14.25 -2.69 -12.45
N GLU A 93 14.29 -1.64 -13.26
CA GLU A 93 13.85 -0.30 -12.87
C GLU A 93 12.36 -0.27 -12.48
N LEU A 94 11.49 -0.93 -13.26
CA LEU A 94 10.06 -1.03 -12.92
C LEU A 94 9.82 -1.79 -11.61
N LEU A 95 10.55 -2.89 -11.35
CA LEU A 95 10.46 -3.62 -10.10
C LEU A 95 10.96 -2.80 -8.90
N ILE A 96 12.05 -2.03 -9.06
CA ILE A 96 12.57 -1.12 -8.04
C ILE A 96 11.54 -0.02 -7.74
N GLN A 97 10.97 0.61 -8.77
CA GLN A 97 9.96 1.65 -8.58
C GLN A 97 8.68 1.09 -7.94
N ARG A 98 8.29 -0.15 -8.27
CA ARG A 98 7.18 -0.85 -7.60
C ARG A 98 7.46 -1.15 -6.12
N MET A 99 8.70 -1.45 -5.77
CA MET A 99 9.14 -1.62 -4.39
C MET A 99 9.16 -0.30 -3.61
N GLU A 100 9.53 0.81 -4.25
CA GLU A 100 9.41 2.15 -3.66
C GLU A 100 7.93 2.51 -3.41
N MET A 101 7.04 2.14 -4.34
CA MET A 101 5.59 2.28 -4.16
C MET A 101 5.10 1.45 -2.96
N HIS A 102 5.50 0.16 -2.86
CA HIS A 102 5.20 -0.67 -1.68
C HIS A 102 5.64 0.05 -0.40
N LYS A 103 6.87 0.53 -0.34
CA LYS A 103 7.39 1.25 0.83
C LYS A 103 6.59 2.50 1.19
N GLN A 104 6.19 3.31 0.19
CA GLN A 104 5.54 4.60 0.44
C GLN A 104 4.05 4.49 0.72
N ILE A 105 3.33 3.59 0.03
CA ILE A 105 1.86 3.53 0.10
C ILE A 105 1.31 2.19 0.62
N GLY A 106 2.18 1.24 0.96
CA GLY A 106 1.82 0.00 1.65
C GLY A 106 1.20 -1.10 0.76
N ASN A 107 1.15 -0.91 -0.56
CA ASN A 107 0.63 -1.92 -1.50
C ASN A 107 1.64 -3.08 -1.67
N ASN A 108 1.76 -3.92 -0.66
CA ASN A 108 2.78 -4.96 -0.54
C ASN A 108 2.56 -6.18 -1.46
N GLN A 109 3.33 -7.25 -1.28
CA GLN A 109 3.24 -8.50 -2.04
C GLN A 109 1.90 -9.26 -1.87
N HIS A 110 1.12 -8.93 -0.84
CA HIS A 110 -0.20 -9.49 -0.58
C HIS A 110 -1.34 -8.62 -1.11
N TYR A 111 -1.04 -7.42 -1.60
CA TYR A 111 -2.01 -6.53 -2.19
C TYR A 111 -2.68 -7.20 -3.40
N LEU A 112 -4.01 -7.28 -3.39
CA LEU A 112 -4.78 -7.92 -4.45
C LEU A 112 -5.34 -6.91 -5.46
N GLY A 113 -5.45 -5.64 -5.07
CA GLY A 113 -6.01 -4.57 -5.91
C GLY A 113 -7.47 -4.76 -6.29
N ASN A 114 -8.22 -5.56 -5.53
CA ASN A 114 -9.66 -5.76 -5.68
C ASN A 114 -10.47 -5.19 -4.50
N GLY A 115 -9.82 -4.44 -3.59
CA GLY A 115 -10.46 -3.87 -2.41
C GLY A 115 -10.68 -4.86 -1.26
N LEU A 116 -10.13 -6.07 -1.33
CA LEU A 116 -10.21 -7.10 -0.29
C LEU A 116 -8.80 -7.61 0.05
N THR A 117 -8.60 -8.03 1.31
CA THR A 117 -7.34 -8.64 1.74
C THR A 117 -7.19 -10.07 1.25
N GLU A 118 -5.95 -10.53 1.08
CA GLU A 118 -5.65 -11.94 0.83
C GLU A 118 -6.04 -12.80 2.04
N ASN A 119 -6.83 -13.85 1.82
CA ASN A 119 -7.11 -14.83 2.86
C ASN A 119 -5.98 -15.86 2.96
N LYS A 120 -5.30 -15.89 4.11
CA LYS A 120 -4.22 -16.86 4.40
C LYS A 120 -4.66 -18.02 5.30
N ILE A 121 -5.95 -18.11 5.66
CA ILE A 121 -6.45 -19.15 6.56
C ILE A 121 -6.51 -20.49 5.80
N ALA A 122 -5.68 -21.44 6.23
CA ALA A 122 -5.67 -22.79 5.68
C ALA A 122 -7.06 -23.45 5.82
N LYS A 123 -7.52 -24.11 4.75
CA LYS A 123 -8.82 -24.79 4.65
C LYS A 123 -10.06 -23.88 4.68
N SER A 124 -9.90 -22.57 4.51
CA SER A 124 -11.05 -21.70 4.26
C SER A 124 -11.60 -21.92 2.85
N HIS A 125 -12.92 -21.89 2.69
CA HIS A 125 -13.57 -21.88 1.38
C HIS A 125 -13.57 -20.50 0.71
N ASN A 126 -13.16 -19.45 1.43
CA ASN A 126 -13.15 -18.08 0.93
C ASN A 126 -11.77 -17.74 0.33
N SER A 127 -11.77 -17.21 -0.89
CA SER A 127 -10.53 -16.73 -1.54
C SER A 127 -10.05 -15.37 -1.01
N PHE A 128 -10.94 -14.61 -0.34
CA PHE A 128 -10.68 -13.23 0.09
C PHE A 128 -11.05 -13.04 1.57
N GLY A 129 -10.38 -12.07 2.20
CA GLY A 129 -10.57 -11.66 3.58
C GLY A 129 -11.51 -10.47 3.72
N ALA A 130 -11.18 -9.57 4.65
CA ALA A 130 -11.93 -8.36 4.92
C ALA A 130 -11.74 -7.29 3.83
N VAL A 131 -12.59 -6.26 3.84
CA VAL A 131 -12.40 -5.06 3.00
C VAL A 131 -11.08 -4.39 3.35
N GLU A 132 -10.30 -4.05 2.33
CA GLU A 132 -9.06 -3.32 2.43
C GLU A 132 -9.29 -1.86 2.02
N THR A 133 -8.93 -0.94 2.91
CA THR A 133 -9.02 0.51 2.67
C THR A 133 -7.64 1.15 2.74
N HIS A 134 -7.41 2.11 1.86
CA HIS A 134 -6.25 2.98 1.91
C HIS A 134 -6.68 4.32 2.49
N ASN A 135 -6.04 4.71 3.59
CA ASN A 135 -6.29 5.96 4.29
C ASN A 135 -5.08 6.86 4.12
N PHE A 136 -5.31 8.09 3.69
CA PHE A 136 -4.28 9.09 3.53
C PHE A 136 -4.67 10.37 4.24
N GLU A 137 -3.77 10.87 5.08
CA GLU A 137 -3.93 12.11 5.83
C GLU A 137 -2.95 13.15 5.29
N ARG A 138 -3.46 14.26 4.75
CA ARG A 138 -2.64 15.34 4.16
C ARG A 138 -1.97 16.19 5.24
N SER A 139 -2.55 16.24 6.43
CA SER A 139 -2.02 16.99 7.56
C SER A 139 -2.06 16.15 8.83
N SER A 140 -0.94 16.15 9.56
CA SER A 140 -0.91 15.64 10.93
C SER A 140 -1.72 16.59 11.82
N THR A 141 -2.86 16.13 12.32
CA THR A 141 -3.64 16.84 13.34
C THR A 141 -3.61 16.04 14.63
N ASP A 142 -3.33 16.69 15.76
CA ASP A 142 -3.32 16.00 17.05
C ASP A 142 -4.74 15.60 17.51
N LEU A 143 -4.81 14.57 18.36
CA LEU A 143 -6.06 14.06 18.91
C LEU A 143 -6.82 15.13 19.71
N GLN A 144 -6.13 16.08 20.31
CA GLN A 144 -6.76 17.13 21.12
C GLN A 144 -7.59 18.06 20.23
N LYS A 145 -7.06 18.47 19.07
CA LYS A 145 -7.72 19.31 18.08
C LYS A 145 -8.91 18.59 17.45
N LEU A 146 -8.77 17.30 17.13
CA LEU A 146 -9.92 16.49 16.69
C LEU A 146 -11.02 16.40 17.75
N LYS A 147 -10.64 16.20 19.03
CA LYS A 147 -11.59 16.12 20.14
C LYS A 147 -12.30 17.46 20.38
N GLN A 148 -11.57 18.57 20.33
CA GLN A 148 -12.13 19.93 20.46
C GLN A 148 -13.14 20.25 19.37
N ASN A 149 -12.93 19.74 18.15
CA ASN A 149 -13.84 19.90 17.03
C ASN A 149 -14.93 18.82 16.97
N GLY A 150 -15.03 17.96 17.97
CA GLY A 150 -16.03 16.88 18.03
C GLY A 150 -15.86 15.82 16.93
N ALA A 151 -14.69 15.75 16.30
CA ALA A 151 -14.37 14.81 15.23
C ALA A 151 -13.93 13.43 15.76
N ILE A 152 -13.63 13.31 17.07
CA ILE A 152 -13.35 12.02 17.70
C ILE A 152 -14.03 11.86 19.06
N LYS A 153 -14.26 10.61 19.44
CA LYS A 153 -14.65 10.20 20.80
C LYS A 153 -13.66 9.16 21.31
N ILE A 154 -13.10 9.39 22.49
CA ILE A 154 -12.21 8.46 23.18
C ILE A 154 -13.05 7.72 24.23
N ILE A 155 -13.00 6.39 24.19
CA ILE A 155 -13.66 5.50 25.15
C ILE A 155 -12.55 4.77 25.92
N ASP A 156 -12.52 4.98 27.23
CA ASP A 156 -11.70 4.18 28.13
C ASP A 156 -12.42 2.84 28.33
N LEU A 157 -11.64 1.76 28.16
CA LEU A 157 -12.12 0.37 28.29
C LEU A 157 -11.68 -0.17 29.64
#